data_AF-Q05TG7-F1
#
_entry.id   AF-Q05TG7-F1
#
_cell.length_a   1.000
_cell.length_b   1.000
_cell.length_c   1.000
_cell.angle_alpha   90.00
_cell.angle_beta   90.00
_cell.angle_gamma   90.00
#
_symmetry.space_group_name_H-M   'P 1'
#
loop_
_entity.id
_entity.type
_entity.pdbx_description
1 polymer ?
#
loop_
_entity_poly.entity_id
_entity_poly.type
_entity_poly.pdbx_seq_one_letter_code
_entity_poly.pdbx_strand_id
1 'polypeptide(L)'
;MTNPFQVRWLQGWTFEVVLMEGHVQVEATGFGICLRTRMYPGESPQGAADRLVLAEDRRRRALHQAWIRDQAEPSNVRPPSVVVVRPQPVAA
;
A
#
# COMPACT_ATOMS: atom_id res chain seq x y z
N MET A 1 10.91 13.61 10.71
CA MET A 1 9.75 12.76 10.35
C MET A 1 10.25 11.71 9.38
N THR A 2 10.27 10.44 9.78
CA THR A 2 10.77 9.33 8.95
C THR A 2 9.72 8.98 7.89
N ASN A 3 10.15 8.84 6.63
CA ASN A 3 9.26 8.50 5.51
C ASN A 3 8.60 7.13 5.75
N PRO A 4 7.27 7.03 5.89
CA PRO A 4 6.58 5.76 6.16
C PRO A 4 6.62 4.77 4.97
N PHE A 5 7.10 5.21 3.81
CA PHE A 5 7.17 4.42 2.59
C PHE A 5 8.59 3.91 2.28
N GLN A 6 9.61 4.24 3.08
CA GLN A 6 10.97 3.70 2.89
C GLN A 6 11.11 2.34 3.57
N VAL A 7 11.27 1.28 2.77
CA VAL A 7 11.67 -0.05 3.24
C VAL A 7 13.17 -0.19 3.04
N ARG A 8 13.93 -0.23 4.14
CA ARG A 8 15.37 -0.55 4.09
C ARG A 8 15.53 -2.07 4.21
N TRP A 9 16.16 -2.65 3.20
CA TRP A 9 16.33 -4.09 2.99
C TRP A 9 16.99 -4.85 4.16
N LEU A 10 17.78 -4.17 5.02
CA LEU A 10 18.61 -4.82 6.05
C LEU A 10 18.30 -4.44 7.50
N GLN A 11 17.47 -3.43 7.76
CA GLN A 11 17.21 -3.00 9.14
C GLN A 11 15.75 -3.23 9.48
N GLY A 12 15.48 -4.15 10.41
CA GLY A 12 14.16 -4.36 10.98
C GLY A 12 13.31 -5.46 10.33
N TRP A 13 13.88 -6.27 9.42
CA TRP A 13 13.24 -7.47 8.87
C TRP A 13 13.87 -8.74 9.42
N THR A 14 13.02 -9.69 9.77
CA THR A 14 13.35 -11.08 10.08
C THR A 14 12.74 -11.96 9.00
N PHE A 15 13.49 -12.96 8.55
CA PHE A 15 13.06 -13.87 7.49
C PHE A 15 13.03 -15.30 8.00
N GLU A 16 11.95 -16.00 7.70
CA GLU A 16 11.77 -17.40 8.06
C GLU A 16 11.29 -18.19 6.85
N VAL A 17 11.75 -19.44 6.73
CA VAL A 17 11.24 -20.39 5.74
C VAL A 17 10.16 -21.21 6.43
N VAL A 18 8.94 -21.16 5.90
CA VAL A 18 7.78 -21.84 6.47
C VAL A 18 7.17 -22.78 5.43
N LEU A 19 6.73 -23.96 5.88
CA LEU A 19 5.94 -24.87 5.06
C LEU A 19 4.46 -24.64 5.38
N MET A 20 3.72 -24.04 4.45
CA MET A 20 2.30 -23.73 4.62
C MET A 20 1.54 -24.09 3.36
N GLU A 21 0.35 -24.67 3.52
CA GLU A 21 -0.55 -25.03 2.41
C GLU A 21 0.09 -25.99 1.39
N GLY A 22 1.03 -26.83 1.81
CA GLY A 22 1.77 -27.73 0.92
C GLY A 22 2.85 -27.04 0.06
N HIS A 23 3.16 -25.76 0.32
CA HIS A 23 4.18 -25.00 -0.37
C HIS A 23 5.25 -24.49 0.59
N VAL A 24 6.51 -24.50 0.14
CA VAL A 24 7.58 -23.79 0.84
C VAL A 24 7.42 -22.30 0.56
N GLN A 25 7.39 -21.51 1.62
CA GLN A 25 7.22 -20.07 1.56
C GLN A 25 8.32 -19.38 2.36
N VAL A 26 8.62 -18.16 1.97
CA VAL A 26 9.41 -17.24 2.79
C VAL A 26 8.46 -16.24 3.43
N GLU A 27 8.53 -16.16 4.75
CA GLU A 27 7.88 -15.14 5.55
C GLU A 27 8.91 -14.05 5.88
N ALA A 28 8.51 -12.80 5.70
CA ALA A 28 9.26 -11.63 6.13
C ALA A 28 8.43 -10.84 7.13
N THR A 29 8.96 -10.67 8.34
CA THR A 29 8.29 -9.95 9.43
C THR A 29 9.13 -8.77 9.85
N GLY A 30 8.53 -7.58 9.89
CA GLY A 30 9.26 -6.34 10.17
C GLY A 30 8.34 -5.13 10.12
N PHE A 31 8.71 -4.06 10.84
CA PHE A 31 7.95 -2.80 10.84
C PHE A 31 6.45 -2.94 11.17
N GLY A 32 6.07 -3.97 11.94
CA GLY A 32 4.69 -4.27 12.30
C GLY A 32 3.85 -4.93 11.19
N ILE A 33 4.48 -5.39 10.11
CA ILE A 33 3.82 -6.14 9.04
C ILE A 33 4.47 -7.51 8.83
N CYS A 34 3.67 -8.44 8.30
CA CYS A 34 4.10 -9.77 7.89
C CYS A 34 3.79 -9.93 6.41
N LEU A 35 4.80 -10.34 5.63
CA LEU A 35 4.72 -10.58 4.20
C LEU A 35 5.07 -12.03 3.94
N ARG A 36 4.43 -12.65 2.94
CA ARG A 36 4.71 -14.04 2.57
C ARG A 36 4.81 -14.17 1.06
N THR A 37 5.71 -15.04 0.61
CA THR A 37 5.73 -15.45 -0.79
C THR A 37 6.10 -16.92 -0.92
N ARG A 38 5.50 -17.60 -1.89
CA ARG A 38 5.87 -18.97 -2.25
C ARG A 38 7.24 -18.96 -2.91
N MET A 39 8.06 -19.95 -2.58
CA MET A 39 9.32 -20.21 -3.27
C MET A 39 9.04 -20.88 -4.61
N TYR A 40 9.77 -20.47 -5.64
CA TYR A 40 9.74 -21.16 -6.93
C TYR A 40 10.60 -22.44 -6.91
N PRO A 41 10.34 -23.41 -7.81
CA PRO A 41 11.18 -24.59 -7.94
C PRO A 41 12.64 -24.21 -8.23
N GLY A 42 13.57 -24.66 -7.38
CA GLY A 42 15.00 -24.36 -7.51
C GLY A 42 15.42 -22.96 -7.04
N GLU A 43 14.49 -22.13 -6.54
CA GLU A 43 14.80 -20.83 -5.94
C GLU A 43 15.45 -21.03 -4.56
N SER A 44 16.45 -20.22 -4.23
CA SER A 44 17.01 -20.20 -2.88
C SER A 44 16.10 -19.42 -1.93
N PRO A 45 16.09 -19.71 -0.62
CA PRO A 45 15.33 -18.93 0.35
C PRO A 45 15.69 -17.44 0.34
N GLN A 46 16.97 -17.13 0.12
CA GLN A 46 17.43 -15.74 -0.04
C GLN A 46 16.83 -15.09 -1.28
N GLY A 47 16.85 -15.75 -2.45
CA GLY A 47 16.25 -15.20 -3.67
C GLY A 47 14.74 -14.92 -3.52
N ALA A 48 14.03 -15.79 -2.81
CA ALA A 48 12.62 -15.58 -2.49
C ALA A 48 12.41 -14.39 -1.52
N ALA A 49 13.27 -14.23 -0.51
CA ALA A 49 13.26 -13.07 0.40
C ALA A 49 13.51 -11.76 -0.35
N ASP A 50 14.52 -11.73 -1.22
CA ASP A 50 14.91 -10.57 -2.02
C ASP A 50 13.75 -10.10 -2.90
N ARG A 51 13.10 -11.06 -3.58
CA ARG A 51 11.91 -10.82 -4.42
C ARG A 51 10.75 -10.30 -3.60
N LEU A 52 10.50 -10.85 -2.41
CA LEU A 52 9.44 -10.42 -1.51
C LEU A 52 9.60 -8.96 -1.09
N VAL A 53 10.81 -8.59 -0.63
CA VAL A 53 11.10 -7.21 -0.21
C VAL A 53 11.06 -6.25 -1.40
N LEU A 54 11.59 -6.65 -2.56
CA LEU A 54 11.55 -5.82 -3.76
C LEU A 54 10.11 -5.56 -4.24
N ALA A 55 9.23 -6.56 -4.16
CA ALA A 55 7.82 -6.41 -4.48
C ALA A 55 7.13 -5.41 -3.54
N GLU A 56 7.42 -5.49 -2.24
CA GLU A 56 6.87 -4.54 -1.26
C GLU A 56 7.41 -3.12 -1.44
N ASP A 57 8.71 -2.94 -1.71
CA ASP A 57 9.28 -1.61 -1.99
C ASP A 57 8.61 -0.98 -3.23
N ARG A 58 8.43 -1.75 -4.30
CA ARG A 58 7.68 -1.30 -5.49
C ARG A 58 6.24 -0.92 -5.15
N ARG A 59 5.55 -1.73 -4.35
CA ARG A 59 4.18 -1.45 -3.90
C ARG A 59 4.09 -0.14 -3.12
N ARG A 60 5.00 0.09 -2.17
CA ARG A 60 5.02 1.33 -1.37
C ARG A 60 5.37 2.55 -2.20
N ARG A 61 6.31 2.45 -3.13
CA ARG A 61 6.60 3.53 -4.09
C ARG A 61 5.37 3.86 -4.95
N ALA A 62 4.66 2.85 -5.44
CA ALA A 62 3.45 3.06 -6.23
C ALA A 62 2.34 3.75 -5.41
N LEU A 63 2.12 3.32 -4.16
CA LEU A 63 1.17 3.95 -3.24
C LEU A 63 1.56 5.40 -2.92
N HIS A 64 2.84 5.65 -2.67
CA HIS A 64 3.35 7.00 -2.43
C HIS A 64 3.13 7.92 -3.64
N GLN A 65 3.41 7.45 -4.85
CA GLN A 65 3.16 8.22 -6.08
C GLN A 65 1.66 8.44 -6.33
N ALA A 66 0.81 7.46 -6.02
CA ALA A 66 -0.64 7.63 -6.10
C ALA A 66 -1.13 8.68 -5.09
N TRP A 67 -0.64 8.62 -3.85
CA TRP A 67 -0.95 9.61 -2.82
C TRP A 67 -0.49 11.02 -3.20
N ILE A 68 0.73 11.20 -3.71
CA ILE A 68 1.19 12.52 -4.20
C ILE A 68 0.26 13.05 -5.29
N ARG A 69 -0.15 12.20 -6.25
CA ARG A 69 -1.07 12.62 -7.33
C ARG A 69 -2.41 13.09 -6.77
N ASP A 70 -2.96 12.36 -5.82
CA ASP A 70 -4.23 12.71 -5.15
C ASP A 70 -4.13 14.04 -4.38
N GLN A 71 -2.98 14.33 -3.77
CA GLN A 71 -2.73 15.63 -3.12
C GLN A 71 -2.49 16.79 -4.11
N ALA A 72 -2.04 16.48 -5.32
CA ALA A 72 -1.71 17.47 -6.35
C ALA A 72 -2.91 17.85 -7.22
N GLU A 73 -3.99 17.07 -7.24
CA GLU A 73 -5.27 17.53 -7.79
C GLU A 73 -5.92 18.49 -6.77
N PRO A 74 -5.97 19.81 -7.04
CA PRO A 74 -6.80 20.69 -6.24
C PRO A 74 -8.22 20.18 -6.43
N SER A 75 -8.80 19.71 -5.33
CA SER A 75 -10.14 19.18 -5.23
C SER A 75 -11.09 19.99 -6.11
N ASN A 76 -11.53 19.43 -7.24
CA ASN A 76 -12.65 19.96 -8.01
C ASN A 76 -13.94 19.61 -7.25
N VAL A 77 -14.02 20.08 -5.99
CA VAL A 77 -15.28 20.16 -5.27
C VAL A 77 -16.03 21.29 -5.93
N ARG A 78 -16.76 20.96 -6.99
CA ARG A 78 -17.85 21.81 -7.43
C ARG A 78 -18.83 21.82 -6.25
N PRO A 79 -19.02 22.94 -5.54
CA PRO A 79 -19.99 22.96 -4.44
C PRO A 79 -21.35 22.57 -5.02
N PRO A 80 -22.17 21.77 -4.30
CA PRO A 80 -23.52 21.49 -4.76
C PRO A 80 -24.22 22.84 -4.93
N SER A 81 -24.71 23.12 -6.13
CA SER A 81 -25.48 24.33 -6.42
C SER A 81 -26.70 24.34 -5.51
N VAL A 82 -26.65 25.09 -4.40
CA VAL A 82 -27.80 25.32 -3.53
C VAL A 82 -28.77 26.18 -4.33
N VAL A 83 -29.79 25.54 -4.90
CA VAL A 83 -30.93 26.24 -5.49
C VAL A 83 -31.75 26.80 -4.33
N VAL A 84 -31.62 28.10 -4.08
CA VAL A 84 -32.48 28.82 -3.14
C VAL A 84 -33.86 28.94 -3.78
N VAL A 85 -34.76 28.02 -3.44
CA VAL A 85 -36.19 28.13 -3.80
C VAL A 85 -36.80 29.22 -2.93
N ARG A 86 -37.10 30.39 -3.51
CA ARG A 86 -37.85 31.44 -2.82
C ARG A 86 -39.32 31.02 -2.72
N PRO A 87 -39.97 31.13 -1.55
CA PRO A 87 -41.40 30.85 -1.43
C PRO A 87 -42.21 31.91 -2.22
N GLN A 88 -43.15 31.42 -3.02
CA GLN A 88 -44.15 32.24 -3.72
C GLN A 88 -45.13 32.84 -2.68
N PRO A 89 -45.50 34.13 -2.78
CA PRO A 89 -46.48 34.72 -1.88
C PRO A 89 -47.86 34.15 -2.21
N VAL A 90 -48.55 33.62 -1.19
CA VAL A 90 -49.96 33.25 -1.32
C VAL A 90 -50.77 34.55 -1.35
N ALA A 91 -51.53 34.76 -2.43
CA ALA A 91 -52.45 35.87 -2.52
C ALA A 91 -53.61 35.65 -1.53
N ALA A 92 -53.96 36.70 -0.80
CA ALA A 92 -55.04 36.74 0.19
C ALA A 92 -56.43 36.81 -0.47
#